data_AF-A0A1C0U692-F1
#
_entry.id   AF-A0A1C0U692-F1
#
_cell.length_a   1.000
_cell.length_b   1.000
_cell.length_c   1.000
_cell.angle_alpha   90.00
_cell.angle_beta   90.00
_cell.angle_gamma   90.00
#
_symmetry.space_group_name_H-M   'P 1'
#
loop_
_entity.id
_entity.type
_entity.pdbx_description
1 polymer ?
#
loop_
_entity_poly.entity_id
_entity_poly.type
_entity_poly.pdbx_seq_one_letter_code
_entity_poly.pdbx_strand_id
1 'polypeptide(L)'
;MSNPLLSGDASDIDLLEKQPFTETDHEILKSYEAAVDGLAMLIGGHCEIVLHSLEDLKCSAVRIANGEHTGRKIGSPITDLALRMLHDITDEDCSASKAYFTRAKSGSLMKSVTIAIRNRNRRVIGLLCINMNLDVPFSEIIQTFIPEETHDVAPNVNFASSVDDLVAQTLEYTIEEVNIDRNVSNNAKNRQVVLNLYEKGIFDIKDAINQVAERLNISKHTVYLYIRQFKNGECLGPER
;
A
#
# COMPACT_ATOMS: atom_id res chain seq x y z
N MET A 1 -42.87 -15.56 40.70
CA MET A 1 -43.63 -15.59 39.43
C MET A 1 -42.68 -15.17 38.31
N SER A 2 -42.77 -15.88 37.21
CA SER A 2 -41.85 -15.91 36.07
C SER A 2 -41.79 -14.59 35.28
N ASN A 3 -40.62 -14.30 34.69
CA ASN A 3 -40.36 -13.25 33.70
C ASN A 3 -41.43 -13.16 32.60
N PRO A 4 -41.52 -12.00 31.93
CA PRO A 4 -41.59 -11.95 30.49
C PRO A 4 -40.26 -11.43 29.92
N LEU A 5 -39.64 -12.26 29.07
CA LEU A 5 -38.56 -11.87 28.17
C LEU A 5 -39.06 -10.76 27.25
N LEU A 6 -38.41 -9.60 27.29
CA LEU A 6 -38.50 -8.60 26.22
C LEU A 6 -37.61 -9.06 25.08
N SER A 7 -38.26 -9.43 23.98
CA SER A 7 -37.72 -9.76 22.67
C SER A 7 -36.79 -8.65 22.15
N GLY A 8 -35.49 -8.96 22.07
CA GLY A 8 -34.45 -8.06 21.53
C GLY A 8 -33.93 -8.46 20.15
N ASP A 9 -34.71 -9.17 19.33
CA ASP A 9 -34.23 -9.79 18.08
C ASP A 9 -34.56 -9.01 16.79
N ALA A 10 -35.11 -7.79 16.87
CA ALA A 10 -35.63 -7.09 15.70
C ALA A 10 -34.87 -5.82 15.27
N SER A 11 -33.88 -5.33 16.04
CA SER A 11 -33.20 -4.05 15.74
C SER A 11 -31.94 -4.18 14.89
N ASP A 12 -31.24 -5.32 14.95
CA ASP A 12 -29.87 -5.41 14.43
C ASP A 12 -29.81 -5.67 12.91
N ILE A 13 -30.94 -6.00 12.28
CA ILE A 13 -31.06 -6.38 10.87
C ILE A 13 -31.48 -5.21 9.95
N ASP A 14 -31.98 -4.11 10.52
CA ASP A 14 -32.66 -3.05 9.75
C ASP A 14 -31.72 -1.96 9.18
N LEU A 15 -30.42 -2.01 9.48
CA LEU A 15 -29.40 -1.03 9.03
C LEU A 15 -28.75 -1.39 7.69
N LEU A 16 -28.82 -2.64 7.27
CA LEU A 16 -28.36 -3.05 5.96
C LEU A 16 -29.53 -2.93 5.01
N GLU A 17 -29.57 -1.84 4.23
CA GLU A 17 -30.52 -1.73 3.12
C GLU A 17 -30.49 -3.06 2.36
N LYS A 18 -31.64 -3.73 2.25
CA LYS A 18 -31.81 -4.99 1.50
C LYS A 18 -31.72 -4.77 -0.02
N GLN A 19 -31.01 -3.72 -0.45
CA GLN A 19 -30.73 -3.47 -1.85
C GLN A 19 -29.53 -4.33 -2.25
N PRO A 20 -29.64 -5.09 -3.35
CA PRO A 20 -28.53 -5.86 -3.89
C PRO A 20 -27.38 -4.92 -4.23
N PHE A 21 -26.16 -5.43 -4.17
CA PHE A 21 -24.99 -4.65 -4.55
C PHE A 21 -24.97 -4.44 -6.06
N THR A 22 -24.49 -3.28 -6.48
CA THR A 22 -24.27 -2.96 -7.89
C THR A 22 -22.91 -3.50 -8.33
N GLU A 23 -22.70 -3.63 -9.64
CA GLU A 23 -21.40 -4.05 -10.20
C GLU A 23 -20.26 -3.14 -9.72
N THR A 24 -20.51 -1.84 -9.58
CA THR A 24 -19.54 -0.88 -9.03
C THR A 24 -19.21 -1.16 -7.57
N ASP A 25 -20.15 -1.65 -6.75
CA ASP A 25 -19.86 -2.03 -5.37
C ASP A 25 -18.92 -3.25 -5.32
N HIS A 26 -19.13 -4.23 -6.20
CA HIS A 26 -18.23 -5.39 -6.33
C HIS A 26 -16.84 -4.98 -6.82
N GLU A 27 -16.73 -4.05 -7.77
CA GLU A 27 -15.45 -3.50 -8.24
C GLU A 27 -14.68 -2.80 -7.12
N ILE A 28 -15.37 -2.00 -6.29
CA ILE A 28 -14.77 -1.35 -5.12
C ILE A 28 -14.23 -2.39 -4.16
N LEU A 29 -15.03 -3.40 -3.78
CA LEU A 29 -14.55 -4.45 -2.87
C LEU A 29 -13.35 -5.20 -3.44
N LYS A 30 -13.40 -5.52 -4.74
CA LYS A 30 -12.29 -6.18 -5.45
C LYS A 30 -11.01 -5.36 -5.43
N SER A 31 -11.09 -4.02 -5.50
CA SER A 31 -9.88 -3.17 -5.43
C SER A 31 -9.18 -3.25 -4.07
N TYR A 32 -9.90 -3.62 -2.99
CA TYR A 32 -9.31 -3.83 -1.67
C TYR A 32 -8.61 -5.18 -1.52
N GLU A 33 -8.82 -6.17 -2.40
CA GLU A 33 -8.15 -7.48 -2.30
C GLU A 33 -6.62 -7.32 -2.35
N ALA A 34 -6.12 -6.47 -3.26
CA ALA A 34 -4.69 -6.17 -3.36
C ALA A 34 -4.15 -5.46 -2.10
N ALA A 35 -4.98 -4.62 -1.46
CA ALA A 35 -4.61 -3.96 -0.21
C ALA A 35 -4.53 -4.95 0.95
N VAL A 36 -5.44 -5.93 1.03
CA VAL A 36 -5.37 -7.02 2.02
C VAL A 36 -4.05 -7.76 1.92
N ASP A 37 -3.66 -8.14 0.70
CA ASP A 37 -2.43 -8.89 0.47
C ASP A 37 -1.18 -8.03 0.74
N GLY A 38 -1.15 -6.80 0.23
CA GLY A 38 -0.02 -5.89 0.41
C GLY A 38 0.22 -5.51 1.87
N LEU A 39 -0.83 -5.25 2.64
CA LEU A 39 -0.71 -4.94 4.07
C LEU A 39 -0.24 -6.15 4.87
N ALA A 40 -0.70 -7.36 4.53
CA ALA A 40 -0.27 -8.58 5.19
C ALA A 40 1.20 -8.91 4.87
N MET A 41 1.65 -8.66 3.63
CA MET A 41 3.06 -8.78 3.26
C MET A 41 3.95 -7.78 4.01
N LEU A 42 3.48 -6.54 4.18
CA LEU A 42 4.24 -5.49 4.87
C LEU A 42 4.39 -5.77 6.37
N ILE A 43 3.28 -6.12 7.04
CA ILE A 43 3.29 -6.30 8.51
C ILE A 43 3.82 -7.68 8.88
N GLY A 44 3.58 -8.67 8.02
CA GLY A 44 4.00 -10.05 8.18
C GLY A 44 2.96 -10.95 8.83
N GLY A 45 3.38 -12.17 9.16
CA GLY A 45 2.50 -13.28 9.50
C GLY A 45 1.62 -13.07 10.74
N HIS A 46 1.97 -12.16 11.65
CA HIS A 46 1.25 -11.95 12.92
C HIS A 46 0.06 -10.98 12.83
N CYS A 47 -0.20 -10.43 11.63
CA CYS A 47 -1.33 -9.56 11.36
C CYS A 47 -2.33 -10.27 10.46
N GLU A 48 -3.53 -10.52 10.97
CA GLU A 48 -4.65 -11.02 10.18
C GLU A 48 -5.40 -9.85 9.57
N ILE A 49 -5.68 -9.93 8.27
CA ILE A 49 -6.45 -8.92 7.55
C ILE A 49 -7.63 -9.60 6.87
N VAL A 50 -8.82 -9.10 7.14
CA VAL A 50 -10.08 -9.69 6.68
C VAL A 50 -10.91 -8.62 5.98
N LEU A 51 -11.20 -8.85 4.70
CA LEU A 51 -12.17 -8.07 3.95
C LEU A 51 -13.54 -8.76 4.01
N HIS A 52 -14.53 -8.03 4.51
CA HIS A 52 -15.91 -8.46 4.57
C HIS A 52 -16.76 -7.73 3.52
N SER A 53 -17.53 -8.45 2.73
CA SER A 53 -18.70 -7.95 1.99
C SER A 53 -19.91 -7.98 2.91
N LEU A 54 -20.69 -6.89 2.92
CA LEU A 54 -21.94 -6.82 3.67
C LEU A 54 -23.17 -7.29 2.86
N GLU A 55 -22.96 -7.84 1.65
CA GLU A 55 -24.02 -8.37 0.80
C GLU A 55 -24.67 -9.63 1.40
N ASP A 56 -23.85 -10.56 1.90
CA ASP A 56 -24.30 -11.73 2.67
C ASP A 56 -23.50 -11.85 3.96
N LEU A 57 -24.12 -11.51 5.09
CA LEU A 57 -23.49 -11.57 6.41
C LEU A 57 -23.05 -12.98 6.81
N LYS A 58 -23.71 -14.02 6.28
CA LYS A 58 -23.36 -15.42 6.58
C LYS A 58 -22.08 -15.83 5.87
N CYS A 59 -21.82 -15.27 4.69
CA CYS A 59 -20.65 -15.53 3.86
C CYS A 59 -19.81 -14.26 3.65
N SER A 60 -19.73 -13.40 4.67
CA SER A 60 -19.19 -12.05 4.51
C SER A 60 -17.70 -12.00 4.17
N ALA A 61 -16.87 -12.90 4.69
CA ALA A 61 -15.42 -12.80 4.48
C ALA A 61 -15.03 -13.18 3.04
N VAL A 62 -14.78 -12.19 2.19
CA VAL A 62 -14.48 -12.37 0.76
C VAL A 62 -12.99 -12.54 0.48
N ARG A 63 -12.12 -11.90 1.27
CA ARG A 63 -10.66 -12.05 1.18
C ARG A 63 -10.06 -12.06 2.58
N ILE A 64 -9.11 -12.95 2.80
CA ILE A 64 -8.40 -13.09 4.08
C ILE A 64 -6.92 -13.27 3.83
N ALA A 65 -6.10 -12.58 4.60
CA ALA A 65 -4.68 -12.84 4.76
C ALA A 65 -4.38 -13.21 6.22
N ASN A 66 -3.54 -14.24 6.42
CA ASN A 66 -3.17 -14.78 7.73
C ASN A 66 -4.36 -15.19 8.62
N GLY A 67 -5.44 -15.73 8.02
CA GLY A 67 -6.68 -16.11 8.72
C GLY A 67 -6.56 -17.23 9.76
N GLU A 68 -5.38 -17.85 9.86
CA GLU A 68 -5.08 -18.92 10.81
C GLU A 68 -5.15 -18.46 12.27
N HIS A 69 -4.89 -17.17 12.56
CA HIS A 69 -4.93 -16.64 13.93
C HIS A 69 -6.31 -16.69 14.56
N THR A 70 -7.37 -16.47 13.77
CA THR A 70 -8.75 -16.59 14.25
C THR A 70 -9.46 -17.87 13.77
N GLY A 71 -8.79 -18.66 12.92
CA GLY A 71 -9.35 -19.84 12.27
C GLY A 71 -10.38 -19.52 11.18
N ARG A 72 -10.38 -18.28 10.67
CA ARG A 72 -11.30 -17.84 9.62
C ARG A 72 -10.86 -18.35 8.25
N LYS A 73 -11.85 -18.66 7.43
CA LYS A 73 -11.71 -19.02 6.01
C LYS A 73 -12.60 -18.11 5.16
N ILE A 74 -12.31 -18.01 3.87
CA ILE A 74 -13.20 -17.34 2.91
C ILE A 74 -14.62 -17.92 3.06
N GLY A 75 -15.61 -17.05 3.11
CA GLY A 75 -17.01 -17.38 3.41
C GLY A 75 -17.34 -17.47 4.91
N SER A 76 -16.42 -17.11 5.81
CA SER A 76 -16.76 -17.02 7.24
C SER A 76 -17.79 -15.91 7.50
N PRO A 77 -18.71 -16.11 8.46
CA PRO A 77 -19.70 -15.09 8.81
C PRO A 77 -19.04 -13.88 9.48
N ILE A 78 -19.73 -12.76 9.41
CA ILE A 78 -19.38 -11.58 10.19
C ILE A 78 -19.57 -11.88 11.69
N THR A 79 -18.79 -11.22 12.55
CA THR A 79 -18.96 -11.34 14.00
C THR A 79 -19.89 -10.27 14.54
N ASP A 80 -20.59 -10.57 15.63
CA ASP A 80 -21.47 -9.62 16.34
C ASP A 80 -20.73 -8.34 16.77
N LEU A 81 -19.43 -8.46 17.07
CA LEU A 81 -18.58 -7.31 17.35
C LEU A 81 -18.37 -6.41 16.13
N ALA A 82 -18.14 -6.99 14.95
CA ALA A 82 -17.98 -6.21 13.72
C ALA A 82 -19.31 -5.52 13.32
N LEU A 83 -20.45 -6.15 13.58
CA LEU A 83 -21.77 -5.54 13.40
C LEU A 83 -22.01 -4.36 14.36
N ARG A 84 -21.64 -4.50 15.63
CA ARG A 84 -21.73 -3.38 16.58
C ARG A 84 -20.80 -2.22 16.19
N MET A 85 -19.57 -2.53 15.76
CA MET A 85 -18.65 -1.50 15.27
C MET A 85 -19.18 -0.79 14.02
N LEU A 86 -19.88 -1.51 13.14
CA LEU A 86 -20.56 -0.89 12.00
C LEU A 86 -21.60 0.15 12.45
N HIS A 87 -22.37 -0.14 13.51
CA HIS A 87 -23.32 0.82 14.09
C HIS A 87 -22.62 2.09 14.58
N ASP A 88 -21.58 1.94 15.39
CA ASP A 88 -20.82 3.06 15.95
C ASP A 88 -20.16 3.92 14.85
N ILE A 89 -19.61 3.29 13.82
CA ILE A 89 -18.94 3.98 12.69
C ILE A 89 -19.95 4.71 11.79
N THR A 90 -21.18 4.20 11.68
CA THR A 90 -22.23 4.81 10.86
C THR A 90 -22.81 6.06 11.54
N ASP A 91 -22.94 6.03 12.86
CA ASP A 91 -23.46 7.17 13.64
C ASP A 91 -22.48 8.35 13.74
N GLU A 92 -21.18 8.08 13.78
CA GLU A 92 -20.15 9.12 13.97
C GLU A 92 -19.62 9.73 12.65
N ASP A 93 -20.16 9.35 11.49
CA ASP A 93 -19.63 9.71 10.14
C ASP A 93 -18.13 9.38 9.96
N CYS A 94 -17.60 8.53 10.85
CA CYS A 94 -16.20 8.14 10.86
C CYS A 94 -15.93 7.05 9.83
N SER A 95 -14.70 6.96 9.32
CA SER A 95 -14.31 5.90 8.36
C SER A 95 -13.66 4.68 9.01
N ALA A 96 -13.22 4.82 10.26
CA ALA A 96 -12.59 3.74 11.00
C ALA A 96 -13.01 3.79 12.47
N SER A 97 -13.07 2.61 13.10
CA SER A 97 -13.19 2.50 14.55
C SER A 97 -11.93 3.02 15.24
N LYS A 98 -12.05 3.39 16.51
CA LYS A 98 -10.88 3.46 17.40
C LYS A 98 -10.23 2.07 17.48
N ALA A 99 -8.93 2.01 17.73
CA ALA A 99 -8.27 0.73 17.98
C ALA A 99 -8.81 0.11 19.28
N TYR A 100 -9.17 -1.18 19.23
CA TYR A 100 -9.75 -1.91 20.36
C TYR A 100 -9.03 -3.25 20.57
N PHE A 101 -9.25 -3.87 21.72
CA PHE A 101 -8.67 -5.17 22.05
C PHE A 101 -9.76 -6.24 22.03
N THR A 102 -9.43 -7.39 21.46
CA THR A 102 -10.31 -8.58 21.44
C THR A 102 -9.56 -9.82 21.85
N ARG A 103 -10.29 -10.92 22.03
CA ARG A 103 -9.70 -12.25 22.16
C ARG A 103 -10.14 -13.14 21.01
N ALA A 104 -9.20 -13.79 20.35
CA ALA A 104 -9.49 -14.82 19.36
C ALA A 104 -10.11 -16.05 20.04
N LYS A 105 -10.66 -16.98 19.25
CA LYS A 105 -11.21 -18.25 19.76
C LYS A 105 -10.16 -19.10 20.49
N SER A 106 -8.89 -18.95 20.11
CA SER A 106 -7.73 -19.57 20.77
C SER A 106 -7.46 -19.00 22.18
N GLY A 107 -8.09 -17.88 22.55
CA GLY A 107 -7.79 -17.10 23.74
C GLY A 107 -6.80 -15.96 23.50
N SER A 108 -6.18 -15.90 22.30
CA SER A 108 -5.10 -14.97 22.01
C SER A 108 -5.53 -13.51 22.10
N LEU A 109 -4.73 -12.65 22.73
CA LEU A 109 -5.01 -11.22 22.78
C LEU A 109 -4.74 -10.59 21.41
N MET A 110 -5.76 -9.94 20.85
CA MET A 110 -5.68 -9.26 19.57
C MET A 110 -5.88 -7.76 19.76
N LYS A 111 -5.14 -6.94 19.00
CA LYS A 111 -5.43 -5.52 18.84
C LYS A 111 -5.98 -5.29 17.44
N SER A 112 -7.18 -4.74 17.37
CA SER A 112 -7.99 -4.72 16.16
C SER A 112 -8.42 -3.30 15.79
N VAL A 113 -8.59 -3.08 14.49
CA VAL A 113 -9.26 -1.90 13.93
C VAL A 113 -10.18 -2.34 12.80
N THR A 114 -11.34 -1.70 12.69
CA THR A 114 -12.32 -1.94 11.63
C THR A 114 -12.49 -0.67 10.81
N ILE A 115 -12.34 -0.77 9.49
CA ILE A 115 -12.49 0.33 8.54
C ILE A 115 -13.73 0.07 7.69
N ALA A 116 -14.65 1.03 7.64
CA ALA A 116 -15.85 0.93 6.82
C ALA A 116 -15.56 1.33 5.36
N ILE A 117 -15.91 0.44 4.43
CA ILE A 117 -15.79 0.68 2.98
C ILE A 117 -17.14 1.17 2.49
N ARG A 118 -17.16 2.38 1.91
CA ARG A 118 -18.37 3.03 1.42
C ARG A 118 -18.37 3.16 -0.09
N ASN A 119 -19.54 3.01 -0.70
CA ASN A 119 -19.72 3.27 -2.12
C ASN A 119 -19.95 4.76 -2.43
N ARG A 120 -20.20 5.07 -3.71
CA ARG A 120 -20.45 6.44 -4.18
C ARG A 120 -21.63 7.14 -3.50
N ASN A 121 -22.61 6.37 -3.03
CA ASN A 121 -23.78 6.88 -2.33
C ASN A 121 -23.55 7.00 -0.81
N ARG A 122 -22.29 6.87 -0.35
CA ARG A 122 -21.90 6.80 1.07
C ARG A 122 -22.52 5.63 1.86
N ARG A 123 -23.10 4.65 1.18
CA ARG A 123 -23.58 3.41 1.80
C ARG A 123 -22.39 2.52 2.15
N VAL A 124 -22.38 1.94 3.36
CA VAL A 124 -21.34 0.97 3.75
C VAL A 124 -21.61 -0.36 3.06
N ILE A 125 -20.67 -0.80 2.23
CA ILE A 125 -20.75 -2.03 1.43
C ILE A 125 -19.80 -3.12 1.92
N GLY A 126 -18.81 -2.76 2.73
CA GLY A 126 -17.83 -3.70 3.26
C GLY A 126 -17.12 -3.21 4.50
N LEU A 127 -16.37 -4.10 5.13
CA LEU A 127 -15.49 -3.80 6.26
C LEU A 127 -14.10 -4.38 6.00
N LEU A 128 -13.06 -3.60 6.25
CA LEU A 128 -11.69 -4.07 6.33
C LEU A 128 -11.28 -4.15 7.81
N CYS A 129 -11.10 -5.36 8.30
CA CYS A 129 -10.68 -5.64 9.66
C CYS A 129 -9.19 -5.98 9.67
N ILE A 130 -8.41 -5.27 10.49
CA ILE A 130 -6.98 -5.52 10.70
C ILE A 130 -6.80 -5.95 12.15
N ASN A 131 -6.29 -7.15 12.37
CA ASN A 131 -6.19 -7.80 13.67
C ASN A 131 -4.74 -8.23 13.93
N MET A 132 -4.07 -7.55 14.87
CA MET A 132 -2.72 -7.90 15.28
C MET A 132 -2.72 -8.87 16.45
N ASN A 133 -2.05 -10.01 16.32
CA ASN A 133 -1.84 -10.93 17.44
C ASN A 133 -0.76 -10.37 18.37
N LEU A 134 -1.11 -10.18 19.65
CA LEU A 134 -0.20 -9.64 20.67
C LEU A 134 0.37 -10.70 21.62
N ASP A 135 -0.06 -11.95 21.47
CA ASP A 135 0.48 -13.05 22.28
C ASP A 135 1.79 -13.62 21.72
N VAL A 136 2.21 -13.14 20.54
CA VAL A 136 3.52 -13.46 19.97
C VAL A 136 4.59 -12.51 20.54
N PRO A 137 5.83 -12.98 20.75
CA PRO A 137 6.92 -12.13 21.15
C PRO A 137 7.10 -10.97 20.17
N PHE A 138 7.18 -9.74 20.70
CA PHE A 138 7.32 -8.55 19.86
C PHE A 138 8.62 -8.57 19.01
N SER A 139 9.61 -9.37 19.41
CA SER A 139 10.80 -9.65 18.60
C SER A 139 10.48 -10.28 17.25
N GLU A 140 9.49 -11.17 17.16
CA GLU A 140 9.08 -11.81 15.89
C GLU A 140 8.38 -10.78 14.99
N ILE A 141 7.60 -9.88 15.58
CA ILE A 141 7.00 -8.75 14.86
C ILE A 141 8.09 -7.80 14.36
N ILE A 142 9.11 -7.50 15.17
CA ILE A 142 10.20 -6.61 14.75
C ILE A 142 11.03 -7.25 13.62
N GLN A 143 11.20 -8.57 13.61
CA GLN A 143 11.95 -9.27 12.56
C GLN A 143 11.39 -9.00 11.16
N THR A 144 10.08 -8.79 11.00
CA THR A 144 9.48 -8.48 9.69
C THR A 144 9.88 -7.09 9.17
N PHE A 145 10.41 -6.22 10.04
CA PHE A 145 10.90 -4.89 9.70
C PHE A 145 12.43 -4.78 9.66
N ILE A 146 13.15 -5.87 9.98
CA ILE A 146 14.61 -5.92 9.86
C ILE A 146 14.94 -6.45 8.46
N PRO A 147 15.74 -5.72 7.65
CA PRO A 147 16.20 -6.23 6.37
C PRO A 147 16.98 -7.53 6.57
N GLU A 148 16.67 -8.56 5.77
CA GLU A 148 17.59 -9.68 5.64
C GLU A 148 18.93 -9.15 5.09
N GLU A 149 20.07 -9.75 5.48
CA GLU A 149 21.41 -9.33 5.03
C GLU A 149 21.66 -9.59 3.52
N THR A 150 20.67 -9.37 2.66
CA THR A 150 20.89 -9.21 1.24
C THR A 150 21.64 -7.90 1.04
N HIS A 151 22.81 -7.97 0.42
CA HIS A 151 23.64 -6.83 0.03
C HIS A 151 23.01 -5.98 -1.10
N ASP A 152 21.70 -5.73 -1.03
CA ASP A 152 21.05 -4.73 -1.86
C ASP A 152 20.94 -3.46 -1.02
N VAL A 153 21.74 -2.46 -1.41
CA VAL A 153 21.64 -1.11 -0.90
C VAL A 153 20.19 -0.68 -1.08
N ALA A 154 19.45 -0.51 0.02
CA ALA A 154 18.08 -0.04 -0.03
C ALA A 154 18.04 1.22 -0.90
N PRO A 155 17.23 1.26 -1.97
CA PRO A 155 17.20 2.42 -2.85
C PRO A 155 16.77 3.63 -2.03
N ASN A 156 17.58 4.70 -2.05
CA ASN A 156 17.20 5.95 -1.42
C ASN A 156 15.89 6.44 -2.06
N VAL A 157 14.81 6.42 -1.28
CA VAL A 157 13.52 6.97 -1.72
C VAL A 157 13.62 8.49 -1.69
N ASN A 158 13.34 9.11 -2.82
CA ASN A 158 13.43 10.55 -2.98
C ASN A 158 12.11 11.23 -2.54
N PHE A 159 12.13 11.98 -1.43
CA PHE A 159 10.96 12.68 -0.89
C PHE A 159 10.90 14.13 -1.37
N ALA A 160 10.72 14.29 -2.68
CA ALA A 160 10.63 15.61 -3.29
C ALA A 160 9.33 16.33 -2.90
N SER A 161 9.45 17.61 -2.56
CA SER A 161 8.33 18.48 -2.17
C SER A 161 7.57 19.07 -3.37
N SER A 162 8.14 18.97 -4.57
CA SER A 162 7.55 19.40 -5.84
C SER A 162 8.16 18.64 -7.02
N VAL A 163 7.57 18.76 -8.21
CA VAL A 163 8.08 18.12 -9.43
C VAL A 163 9.47 18.66 -9.82
N ASP A 164 9.72 19.96 -9.62
CA ASP A 164 11.03 20.57 -9.88
C ASP A 164 12.08 20.08 -8.86
N ASP A 165 11.69 19.98 -7.59
CA ASP A 165 12.54 19.44 -6.52
C ASP A 165 12.89 17.97 -6.77
N LEU A 166 11.96 17.19 -7.35
CA LEU A 166 12.19 15.80 -7.74
C LEU A 166 13.27 15.69 -8.82
N VAL A 167 13.17 16.51 -9.86
CA VAL A 167 14.16 16.53 -10.95
C VAL A 167 15.52 16.95 -10.40
N ALA A 168 15.58 18.03 -9.62
CA ALA A 168 16.82 18.55 -9.06
C ALA A 168 17.52 17.54 -8.12
N GLN A 169 16.77 16.94 -7.19
CA GLN A 169 17.33 15.96 -6.25
C GLN A 169 17.75 14.66 -6.95
N THR A 170 16.95 14.17 -7.90
CA THR A 170 17.31 12.94 -8.65
C THR A 170 18.55 13.15 -9.51
N LEU A 171 18.68 14.35 -10.09
CA LEU A 171 19.87 14.76 -10.82
C LEU A 171 21.10 14.80 -9.91
N GLU A 172 21.01 15.44 -8.75
CA GLU A 172 22.13 15.52 -7.81
C GLU A 172 22.56 14.13 -7.33
N TYR A 173 21.61 13.29 -6.93
CA TYR A 173 21.89 11.92 -6.50
C TYR A 173 22.55 11.09 -7.60
N THR A 174 22.08 11.24 -8.86
CA THR A 174 22.66 10.51 -10.00
C THR A 174 24.07 11.02 -10.34
N ILE A 175 24.35 12.32 -10.15
CA ILE A 175 25.69 12.88 -10.29
C ILE A 175 26.63 12.29 -9.21
N GLU A 176 26.19 12.20 -7.96
CA GLU A 176 26.97 11.61 -6.88
C GLU A 176 27.25 10.12 -7.14
N GLU A 177 26.22 9.36 -7.50
CA GLU A 177 26.30 7.93 -7.84
C GLU A 177 27.37 7.66 -8.93
N VAL A 178 27.30 8.41 -10.02
CA VAL A 178 28.26 8.30 -11.15
C VAL A 178 29.65 8.84 -10.78
N ASN A 179 29.76 9.80 -9.86
CA ASN A 179 31.05 10.32 -9.43
C ASN A 179 31.80 9.36 -8.51
N ILE A 180 31.08 8.58 -7.71
CA ILE A 180 31.63 7.57 -6.80
C ILE A 180 32.04 6.31 -7.59
N ASP A 181 31.38 6.00 -8.70
CA ASP A 181 31.73 4.87 -9.55
C ASP A 181 33.09 5.07 -10.25
N ARG A 182 34.09 4.30 -9.81
CA ARG A 182 35.45 4.32 -10.36
C ARG A 182 35.57 3.68 -11.73
N ASN A 183 34.55 2.93 -12.18
CA ASN A 183 34.54 2.31 -13.50
C ASN A 183 34.16 3.30 -14.61
N VAL A 184 33.56 4.44 -14.26
CA VAL A 184 33.17 5.47 -15.22
C VAL A 184 34.31 6.46 -15.41
N SER A 185 34.82 6.56 -16.64
CA SER A 185 35.85 7.55 -16.98
C SER A 185 35.30 8.96 -16.83
N ASN A 186 36.14 9.93 -16.43
CA ASN A 186 35.71 11.33 -16.26
C ASN A 186 35.05 11.91 -17.52
N ASN A 187 35.51 11.51 -18.72
CA ASN A 187 34.94 11.95 -19.99
C ASN A 187 33.56 11.32 -20.28
N ALA A 188 33.24 10.17 -19.66
CA ALA A 188 31.97 9.48 -19.81
C ALA A 188 30.93 9.84 -18.72
N LYS A 189 31.33 10.54 -17.65
CA LYS A 189 30.44 10.84 -16.51
C LYS A 189 29.17 11.58 -16.92
N ASN A 190 29.29 12.67 -17.70
CA ASN A 190 28.12 13.42 -18.17
C ASN A 190 27.17 12.56 -19.03
N ARG A 191 27.74 11.67 -19.85
CA ARG A 191 26.94 10.72 -20.64
C ARG A 191 26.22 9.75 -19.70
N GLN A 192 26.94 9.13 -18.76
CA GLN A 192 26.38 8.16 -17.83
C GLN A 192 25.27 8.75 -16.96
N VAL A 193 25.43 9.99 -16.46
CA VAL A 193 24.37 10.68 -15.72
C VAL A 193 23.11 10.84 -16.56
N VAL A 194 23.24 11.27 -17.83
CA VAL A 194 22.08 11.42 -18.72
C VAL A 194 21.40 10.07 -19.00
N LEU A 195 22.16 8.98 -19.12
CA LEU A 195 21.59 7.64 -19.33
C LEU A 195 20.83 7.15 -18.09
N ASN A 196 21.42 7.26 -16.90
CA ASN A 196 20.78 6.87 -15.65
C ASN A 196 19.49 7.67 -15.42
N LEU A 197 19.48 8.98 -15.75
CA LEU A 197 18.27 9.81 -15.66
C LEU A 197 17.20 9.42 -16.68
N TYR A 198 17.63 8.97 -17.87
CA TYR A 198 16.72 8.45 -18.89
C TYR A 198 16.05 7.15 -18.44
N GLU A 199 16.80 6.22 -17.86
CA GLU A 199 16.26 4.97 -17.29
C GLU A 199 15.34 5.22 -16.10
N LYS A 200 15.63 6.25 -15.29
CA LYS A 200 14.77 6.71 -14.18
C LYS A 200 13.51 7.48 -14.66
N GLY A 201 13.30 7.66 -15.97
CA GLY A 201 12.11 8.32 -16.54
C GLY A 201 12.04 9.83 -16.33
N ILE A 202 13.14 10.47 -15.90
CA ILE A 202 13.14 11.90 -15.54
C ILE A 202 12.81 12.82 -16.73
N PHE A 203 13.11 12.39 -17.96
CA PHE A 203 12.85 13.20 -19.16
C PHE A 203 11.39 13.20 -19.63
N ASP A 204 10.51 12.41 -19.01
CA ASP A 204 9.06 12.52 -19.24
C ASP A 204 8.46 13.74 -18.51
N ILE A 205 9.20 14.31 -17.56
CA ILE A 205 8.83 15.53 -16.84
C ILE A 205 9.14 16.76 -17.71
N LYS A 206 8.16 17.67 -17.78
CA LYS A 206 8.31 18.94 -18.51
C LYS A 206 9.47 19.76 -17.92
N ASP A 207 10.27 20.36 -18.81
CA ASP A 207 11.44 21.19 -18.47
C ASP A 207 12.63 20.46 -17.82
N ALA A 208 12.57 19.15 -17.56
CA ALA A 208 13.68 18.39 -16.99
C ALA A 208 14.96 18.45 -17.85
N ILE A 209 14.82 18.47 -19.17
CA ILE A 209 15.94 18.61 -20.11
C ILE A 209 16.69 19.93 -19.89
N ASN A 210 15.98 21.02 -19.54
CA ASN A 210 16.59 22.32 -19.30
C ASN A 210 17.42 22.28 -18.01
N GLN A 211 16.84 21.72 -16.94
CA GLN A 211 17.50 21.60 -15.63
C GLN A 211 18.75 20.72 -15.72
N VAL A 212 18.68 19.59 -16.43
CA VAL A 212 19.82 18.69 -16.64
C VAL A 212 20.93 19.35 -17.46
N ALA A 213 20.58 20.03 -18.54
CA ALA A 213 21.55 20.73 -19.38
C ALA A 213 22.31 21.82 -18.60
N GLU A 214 21.59 22.62 -17.81
CA GLU A 214 22.15 23.69 -16.99
C GLU A 214 23.07 23.14 -15.89
N ARG A 215 22.61 22.13 -15.14
CA ARG A 215 23.37 21.56 -14.01
C ARG A 215 24.62 20.78 -14.43
N LEU A 216 24.58 20.10 -15.58
CA LEU A 216 25.73 19.39 -16.15
C LEU A 216 26.63 20.28 -17.01
N ASN A 217 26.25 21.55 -17.20
CA ASN A 217 26.94 22.52 -18.04
C ASN A 217 27.17 22.02 -19.48
N ILE A 218 26.11 21.46 -20.09
CA ILE A 218 26.10 20.96 -21.48
C ILE A 218 24.93 21.55 -22.27
N SER A 219 24.99 21.48 -23.59
CA SER A 219 23.88 21.96 -24.42
C SER A 219 22.69 21.00 -24.38
N LYS A 220 21.46 21.52 -24.55
CA LYS A 220 20.25 20.68 -24.74
C LYS A 220 20.42 19.70 -25.89
N HIS A 221 21.11 20.13 -26.96
CA HIS A 221 21.43 19.28 -28.10
C HIS A 221 22.30 18.08 -27.71
N THR A 222 23.27 18.28 -26.80
CA THR A 222 24.11 17.20 -26.26
C THR A 222 23.29 16.20 -25.43
N VAL A 223 22.33 16.66 -24.64
CA VAL A 223 21.40 15.78 -23.91
C VAL A 223 20.59 14.91 -24.88
N TYR A 224 19.97 15.52 -25.90
CA TYR A 224 19.25 14.78 -26.94
C TYR A 224 20.15 13.80 -27.71
N LEU A 225 21.40 14.20 -27.99
CA LEU A 225 22.38 13.34 -28.66
C LEU A 225 22.66 12.08 -27.84
N TYR A 226 22.91 12.19 -26.53
CA TYR A 226 23.14 11.04 -25.66
C TYR A 226 21.92 10.12 -25.57
N ILE A 227 20.72 10.68 -25.41
CA ILE A 227 19.47 9.90 -25.39
C ILE A 227 19.29 9.16 -26.73
N ARG A 228 19.56 9.82 -27.86
CA ARG A 228 19.45 9.21 -29.19
C ARG A 228 20.47 8.09 -29.41
N GLN A 229 21.73 8.31 -29.02
CA GLN A 229 22.78 7.30 -29.14
C GLN A 229 22.44 6.04 -28.31
N PHE A 230 21.84 6.24 -27.13
CA PHE A 230 21.37 5.13 -26.30
C PHE A 230 20.22 4.37 -26.95
N LYS A 231 19.20 5.07 -27.45
CA LYS A 231 18.07 4.45 -28.18
C LYS A 231 18.52 3.68 -29.43
N ASN A 232 19.59 4.14 -30.07
CA ASN A 232 20.12 3.56 -31.31
C ASN A 232 21.16 2.46 -31.07
N GLY A 233 21.54 2.16 -29.82
CA GLY A 233 22.53 1.13 -29.50
C GLY A 233 23.96 1.45 -29.91
N GLU A 234 24.29 2.71 -30.20
CA GLU A 234 25.64 3.12 -30.61
C GLU A 234 26.55 3.30 -29.39
N CYS A 235 27.16 2.20 -28.96
CA CYS A 235 28.38 2.21 -28.17
C CYS A 235 29.56 2.63 -29.07
N LEU A 236 29.77 3.93 -29.25
CA LEU A 236 31.03 4.42 -29.77
C LEU A 236 32.11 4.18 -28.69
N GLY A 237 33.00 3.23 -28.99
CA GLY A 237 34.19 2.93 -28.19
C GLY A 237 35.10 4.14 -28.04
N PRO A 238 36.10 4.07 -27.13
CA PRO A 238 36.90 5.22 -26.75
C PRO A 238 37.66 5.77 -27.97
N GLU A 239 37.39 7.02 -28.33
CA GLU A 239 38.24 7.76 -29.27
C GLU A 239 39.62 7.95 -28.62
N ARG A 240 40.65 7.52 -29.36
CA ARG A 240 42.07 7.67 -29.05
C ARG A 240 42.56 9.07 -29.37
#